data_AF-X1ACU7-F1
#
_entry.id   AF-X1ACU7-F1
#
_cell.length_a   1.000
_cell.length_b   1.000
_cell.length_c   1.000
_cell.angle_alpha   90.00
_cell.angle_beta   90.00
_cell.angle_gamma   90.00
#
_symmetry.space_group_name_H-M   'P 1'
#
loop_
_entity.id
_entity.type
_entity.pdbx_description
1 polymer ?
#
loop_
_entity_poly.entity_id
_entity_poly.type
_entity_poly.pdbx_seq_one_letter_code
_entity_poly.pdbx_strand_id
1 'polypeptide(L)' 'HSLQQPNQASGVTGGKPELIENLAKAGIAVGADGIFLETHPDPSKAKSDGANMLQMALMDELLRKLKLLRDVVINM' A
#
# COMPACT_ATOMS: atom_id res chain seq x y z
N HIS A 1 -0.53 -5.88 3.71
CA HIS A 1 0.06 -6.84 4.66
C HIS A 1 1.44 -6.45 5.19
N SER A 2 2.41 -6.04 4.37
CA SER A 2 3.75 -5.67 4.87
C SER A 2 3.78 -4.51 5.89
N LEU A 3 2.68 -3.75 6.01
CA LEU A 3 2.51 -2.62 6.94
C LEU A 3 1.54 -2.94 8.09
N GLN A 4 1.10 -4.19 8.21
CA GLN A 4 0.20 -4.63 9.26
C GLN A 4 0.92 -4.61 10.60
N GLN A 5 0.21 -4.19 11.64
CA GLN A 5 0.69 -4.20 13.02
C GLN A 5 -0.08 -5.26 13.81
N PRO A 6 0.42 -6.51 13.85
CA PRO A 6 -0.23 -7.59 14.59
C PRO A 6 -0.21 -7.34 16.10
N ASN A 7 -0.93 -8.19 16.84
CA ASN A 7 -0.92 -8.27 18.31
C ASN A 7 -1.36 -6.98 19.04
N GLN A 8 -2.40 -6.31 18.53
CA GLN A 8 -3.00 -5.16 19.23
C GLN A 8 -3.86 -5.61 20.42
N ALA A 9 -3.93 -4.77 21.45
CA ALA A 9 -4.70 -5.05 22.67
C ALA A 9 -6.21 -5.25 22.44
N SER A 10 -6.76 -4.68 21.36
CA SER A 10 -8.18 -4.80 20.98
C SER A 10 -8.53 -6.10 20.25
N GLY A 11 -7.54 -6.93 19.88
CA GLY A 11 -7.74 -8.13 19.06
C GLY A 11 -7.94 -7.86 17.57
N VAL A 12 -7.98 -6.59 17.14
CA VAL A 12 -8.05 -6.18 15.74
C VAL A 12 -6.67 -5.73 15.28
N THR A 13 -6.18 -6.26 14.16
CA THR A 13 -4.89 -5.86 13.57
C THR A 13 -4.89 -4.40 13.14
N GLY A 14 -3.83 -3.68 13.53
CA GLY A 14 -3.57 -2.32 13.08
C GLY A 14 -2.83 -2.28 11.75
N GLY A 15 -2.47 -1.09 11.30
CA GLY A 15 -1.65 -0.89 10.12
C GLY A 15 -1.12 0.53 10.02
N LYS A 16 -0.19 0.75 9.08
CA LYS A 16 0.39 2.07 8.77
C LYS A 16 0.10 2.48 7.33
N PRO A 17 -1.16 2.80 6.98
CA PRO A 17 -1.55 3.08 5.60
C PRO A 17 -0.82 4.30 5.01
N GLU A 18 -0.38 5.24 5.86
CA GLU A 18 0.44 6.39 5.48
C GLU A 18 1.80 6.01 4.89
N LEU A 19 2.29 4.79 5.14
CA LEU A 19 3.56 4.28 4.60
C LEU A 19 3.40 3.45 3.32
N ILE A 20 2.17 3.29 2.80
CA ILE A 20 1.91 2.46 1.60
C ILE A 20 2.73 2.96 0.41
N GLU A 21 2.69 4.27 0.12
CA GLU A 21 3.42 4.84 -1.01
C GLU A 21 4.94 4.65 -0.83
N ASN A 22 5.45 4.87 0.37
CA ASN A 22 6.88 4.76 0.68
C ASN A 22 7.39 3.33 0.44
N LEU A 23 6.68 2.33 0.97
CA LEU A 23 7.10 0.94 0.85
C LEU A 23 6.89 0.40 -0.58
N ALA A 24 5.82 0.82 -1.25
CA ALA A 24 5.59 0.44 -2.65
C ALA A 24 6.69 1.02 -3.57
N LYS A 25 7.09 2.28 -3.37
CA LYS A 25 8.22 2.88 -4.09
C LYS A 25 9.52 2.13 -3.84
N ALA A 26 9.80 1.75 -2.59
CA ALA A 26 10.98 0.96 -2.27
C ALA A 26 10.99 -0.40 -2.99
N GLY A 27 9.85 -1.10 -3.02
CA GLY A 27 9.72 -2.36 -3.77
C GLY A 27 10.01 -2.20 -5.26
N ILE A 28 9.43 -1.19 -5.90
CA ILE A 28 9.70 -0.90 -7.33
C ILE A 28 11.17 -0.52 -7.55
N ALA A 29 11.74 0.34 -6.71
CA ALA A 29 13.12 0.80 -6.85
C ALA A 29 14.16 -0.33 -6.73
N VAL A 30 13.87 -1.36 -5.94
CA VAL A 30 14.75 -2.54 -5.78
C VAL A 30 14.53 -3.58 -6.90
N GLY A 31 13.50 -3.41 -7.75
CA GLY A 31 13.26 -4.25 -8.92
C GLY A 31 12.14 -5.28 -8.77
N ALA A 32 11.17 -5.07 -7.88
CA ALA A 32 9.98 -5.92 -7.82
C ALA A 32 9.20 -5.88 -9.15
N ASP A 33 8.75 -7.04 -9.63
CA ASP A 33 7.95 -7.14 -10.86
C ASP A 33 6.52 -6.64 -10.72
N GLY A 34 5.99 -6.65 -9.50
CA GLY A 34 4.64 -6.21 -9.21
C GLY A 34 4.45 -5.87 -7.74
N ILE A 35 3.33 -5.21 -7.44
CA ILE A 35 2.91 -4.85 -6.09
C ILE A 35 1.50 -5.41 -5.87
N PHE A 36 1.27 -6.01 -4.71
CA PHE A 36 -0.07 -6.40 -4.25
C PHE A 36 -0.63 -5.33 -3.32
N LEU A 37 -1.85 -4.86 -3.56
CA LEU A 37 -2.53 -3.80 -2.80
C LEU A 37 -3.99 -4.18 -2.53
N GLU A 38 -4.43 -3.91 -1.32
CA GLU A 38 -5.85 -3.95 -0.94
C GLU A 38 -6.38 -2.53 -0.76
N THR A 39 -7.62 -2.32 -1.16
CA THR A 39 -8.26 -1.01 -1.11
C THR A 39 -9.73 -1.11 -0.73
N HIS A 40 -10.28 -0.02 -0.21
CA HIS A 40 -11.70 0.11 0.08
C HIS A 40 -12.14 1.56 -0.15
N PRO A 41 -13.39 1.82 -0.60
CA PRO A 41 -13.92 3.18 -0.71
C PRO A 41 -13.92 3.92 0.63
N ASP A 42 -14.12 3.18 1.73
CA ASP A 42 -14.09 3.68 3.11
C ASP A 42 -13.43 2.66 4.03
N PRO A 43 -12.09 2.65 4.19
CA PRO A 43 -11.38 1.64 4.96
C PRO A 43 -11.89 1.47 6.40
N SER A 44 -12.51 2.50 6.99
CA SER A 44 -13.11 2.41 8.34
C SER A 44 -14.30 1.45 8.43
N LYS A 45 -14.94 1.15 7.29
CA LYS A 45 -16.07 0.20 7.17
C LYS A 45 -15.67 -1.15 6.59
N ALA A 46 -14.39 -1.38 6.30
CA ALA A 46 -13.93 -2.67 5.82
C ALA A 46 -14.13 -3.75 6.90
N LYS A 47 -14.60 -4.93 6.50
CA LYS A 47 -14.87 -6.05 7.42
C LYS A 47 -13.60 -6.76 7.92
N SER A 48 -12.49 -6.57 7.21
CA SER A 48 -11.16 -7.05 7.55
C SER A 48 -10.14 -6.02 7.08
N ASP A 49 -9.01 -5.95 7.77
CA ASP A 49 -7.78 -5.22 7.37
C ASP A 49 -7.94 -3.74 7.01
N GLY A 50 -9.05 -3.10 7.38
CA GLY A 50 -9.32 -1.70 7.08
C GLY A 50 -8.21 -0.74 7.54
N ALA A 51 -7.61 -1.02 8.70
CA ALA A 51 -6.47 -0.26 9.22
C ALA A 51 -5.19 -0.37 8.37
N ASN A 52 -5.13 -1.30 7.41
CA ASN A 52 -3.98 -1.53 6.54
C ASN A 52 -4.30 -1.24 5.04
N MET A 53 -5.55 -0.88 4.71
CA MET A 53 -5.98 -0.65 3.32
C MET A 53 -5.71 0.79 2.85
N LEU A 54 -5.43 0.94 1.55
CA LEU A 54 -5.41 2.24 0.89
C LEU A 54 -6.85 2.73 0.65
N GLN A 55 -7.12 4.03 0.84
CA GLN A 55 -8.36 4.64 0.37
C GLN A 55 -8.43 4.59 -1.17
N MET A 56 -9.53 4.04 -1.71
CA MET A 56 -9.64 3.77 -3.15
C MET A 56 -9.44 4.99 -4.05
N ALA A 57 -9.85 6.18 -3.58
CA ALA A 57 -9.66 7.43 -4.32
C ALA A 57 -8.18 7.79 -4.55
N LEU A 58 -7.25 7.24 -3.76
CA LEU A 58 -5.81 7.48 -3.87
C LEU A 58 -5.09 6.51 -4.82
N MET A 59 -5.78 5.47 -5.29
CA MET A 59 -5.18 4.39 -6.09
C MET A 59 -4.57 4.92 -7.40
N ASP A 60 -5.30 5.74 -8.14
CA ASP A 60 -4.86 6.28 -9.43
C ASP A 60 -3.59 7.12 -9.33
N GLU A 61 -3.48 7.93 -8.27
CA GLU A 61 -2.30 8.76 -8.03
C GLU A 61 -1.10 7.88 -7.65
N LEU A 62 -1.30 6.91 -6.75
CA LEU A 62 -0.26 5.97 -6.35
C LEU A 62 0.28 5.20 -7.57
N LEU A 63 -0.60 4.60 -8.37
CA LEU A 63 -0.19 3.80 -9.54
C LEU A 63 0.56 4.64 -10.58
N ARG A 64 0.16 5.90 -10.79
CA ARG A 64 0.91 6.83 -11.65
C ARG A 64 2.33 7.07 -11.15
N LYS A 65 2.50 7.34 -9.85
CA LYS A 65 3.82 7.55 -9.24
C LYS A 65 4.69 6.30 -9.35
N LEU A 66 4.12 5.12 -9.09
CA LEU A 66 4.86 3.84 -9.14
C LEU A 66 5.25 3.47 -10.58
N LYS A 67 4.37 3.69 -11.56
CA LYS A 67 4.68 3.48 -12.98
C LYS A 67 5.83 4.39 -13.43
N LEU A 68 5.75 5.69 -13.12
CA LEU A 68 6.81 6.64 -13.45
C LEU A 68 8.16 6.23 -12.84
N LEU A 69 8.16 5.81 -11.57
CA LEU A 69 9.37 5.30 -10.92
C LEU A 69 9.91 4.05 -11.63
N ARG A 70 9.05 3.09 -11.98
CA ARG A 70 9.44 1.87 -12.71
C ARG A 70 10.07 2.21 -14.06
N ASP A 71 9.47 3.11 -14.81
CA ASP A 71 9.95 3.52 -16.13
C ASP A 71 11.35 4.18 -16.03
N VAL A 72 11.62 4.95 -14.97
CA VAL A 72 12.95 5.54 -14.73
C VAL A 72 13.98 4.49 -14.34
N VAL A 73 13.63 3.54 -13.46
CA VAL A 73 14.58 2.55 -12.94
C VAL A 73 14.91 1.46 -13.97
N ILE A 74 13.95 1.07 -14.81
CA ILE A 74 14.14 -0.01 -15.81
C ILE A 74 14.78 0.50 -17.11
N ASN A 75 14.50 1.73 -17.54
CA ASN A 75 15.03 2.27 -18.80
C ASN A 75 16.34 3.04 -18.61
N MET A 76 16.98 2.91 -17.45
CA MET A 76 18.34 3.40 -17.20
C MET A 76 19.41 2.47 -17.77
#